data_AF-A0A4X1TGA4-F1
#
_entry.id   AF-A0A4X1TGA4-F1
#
_cell.length_a   1.000
_cell.length_b   1.000
_cell.length_c   1.000
_cell.angle_alpha   90.00
_cell.angle_beta   90.00
_cell.angle_gamma   90.00
#
_symmetry.space_group_name_H-M   'P 1'
#
loop_
_entity.id
_entity.type
_entity.pdbx_description
1 polymer ?
#
loop_
_entity_poly.entity_id
_entity_poly.type
_entity_poly.pdbx_seq_one_letter_code
_entity_poly.pdbx_strand_id
1 'polypeptide(L)'
;MYRPATVRSASRSLNPYTVCFIVVAVVVILAVTIALLVHFLAFDQKAYFYHSRFQILNVEYSDELNSPATQKYRSLSGRIESMITRTFKESNLRNQFVRAHVVKLRQSGSGVIADIVMKFKFTRYNNGASMKSRIESVLRQMLNNTGNLVMNPSTELTPITDQDTVNIFTQGCGARPDLITLSEERIIGGTKAEEGDWPWQVSLQRNNLHHCGGVLISNRWILTAAHCFRSYSDPRQWTVTFGISTIFPKDRIGVRNILIHNNYNPETHENDIALVQLNREVAFTKNIHSVCLPEATQTIPPGSTAYVTGWGSQRYSGNTVPDLEQVRVNIISNDVCNSPAGYNGDVLPGMLCAGLPEGGADACQGDSGGPLQQEDSRRLWFLVGIVSWGYQCGLPDKPGVYTRVTAYRDWIAQQTGI
;
A
#
# COMPACT_ATOMS: atom_id res chain seq x y z
N MET A 1 -65.78 -48.73 -35.07
CA MET A 1 -64.57 -48.90 -34.24
C MET A 1 -63.97 -47.52 -34.01
N TYR A 2 -64.30 -46.86 -32.89
CA TYR A 2 -63.53 -45.75 -32.29
C TYR A 2 -64.19 -45.43 -30.94
N ARG A 3 -63.54 -45.83 -29.84
CA ARG A 3 -63.90 -45.40 -28.48
C ARG A 3 -63.35 -43.98 -28.28
N PRO A 4 -64.11 -43.03 -27.71
CA PRO A 4 -63.52 -41.79 -27.22
C PRO A 4 -62.64 -42.12 -26.02
N ALA A 5 -61.38 -41.69 -26.04
CA ALA A 5 -60.50 -41.75 -24.89
C ALA A 5 -61.00 -40.75 -23.83
N THR A 6 -61.39 -41.25 -22.67
CA THR A 6 -61.63 -40.43 -21.48
C THR A 6 -60.30 -39.88 -20.98
N VAL A 7 -60.04 -38.59 -21.24
CA VAL A 7 -58.94 -37.87 -20.60
C VAL A 7 -59.34 -37.62 -19.13
N ARG A 8 -58.80 -38.44 -18.22
CA ARG A 8 -58.80 -38.12 -16.79
C ARG A 8 -57.92 -36.88 -16.58
N SER A 9 -58.55 -35.73 -16.38
CA SER A 9 -57.89 -34.57 -15.77
C SER A 9 -57.50 -34.95 -14.34
N ALA A 10 -56.26 -35.39 -14.14
CA ALA A 10 -55.69 -35.52 -12.82
C ALA A 10 -55.37 -34.11 -12.32
N SER A 11 -56.35 -33.45 -11.69
CA SER A 11 -56.03 -32.31 -10.84
C SER A 11 -55.14 -32.83 -9.72
N ARG A 12 -53.82 -32.69 -9.86
CA ARG A 12 -52.88 -32.83 -8.75
C ARG A 12 -53.17 -31.68 -7.79
N SER A 13 -54.17 -31.83 -6.91
CA SER A 13 -54.28 -30.96 -5.76
C SER A 13 -53.03 -31.20 -4.93
N LEU A 14 -52.19 -30.17 -4.83
CA LEU A 14 -51.04 -30.20 -3.93
C LEU A 14 -51.56 -30.50 -2.53
N ASN A 15 -50.92 -31.45 -1.85
CA ASN A 15 -51.25 -31.78 -0.47
C ASN A 15 -51.24 -30.47 0.36
N PRO A 16 -52.30 -30.16 1.13
CA PRO A 16 -52.39 -28.91 1.91
C PRO A 16 -51.18 -28.70 2.82
N TYR A 17 -50.54 -29.76 3.32
CA TYR A 17 -49.30 -29.66 4.09
C TYR A 17 -48.12 -29.18 3.25
N THR A 18 -48.02 -29.61 1.99
CA THR A 18 -46.99 -29.16 1.04
C THR A 18 -47.21 -27.70 0.65
N VAL A 19 -48.47 -27.28 0.41
CA VAL A 19 -48.80 -25.88 0.13
C VAL A 19 -48.45 -25.00 1.33
N CYS A 20 -48.82 -25.42 2.55
CA CYS A 20 -48.49 -24.70 3.78
C CYS A 20 -46.98 -24.55 3.95
N PHE A 21 -46.20 -25.63 3.75
CA PHE A 21 -44.75 -25.58 3.85
C PHE A 21 -44.12 -24.63 2.82
N ILE A 22 -44.57 -24.65 1.56
CA ILE A 22 -44.07 -23.74 0.52
C ILE A 22 -44.39 -22.29 0.89
N VAL A 23 -45.61 -22.00 1.35
CA VAL A 23 -46.01 -20.64 1.75
C VAL A 23 -45.17 -20.14 2.92
N VAL A 24 -44.97 -20.96 3.95
CA VAL A 24 -44.12 -20.62 5.10
C VAL A 24 -42.68 -20.38 4.66
N ALA A 25 -42.12 -21.27 3.83
CA ALA A 25 -40.76 -21.11 3.32
C ALA A 25 -40.58 -19.81 2.51
N VAL A 26 -41.55 -19.48 1.63
CA VAL A 26 -41.53 -18.24 0.85
C VAL A 26 -41.62 -17.01 1.77
N VAL A 27 -42.49 -17.03 2.78
CA VAL A 27 -42.63 -15.95 3.76
C VAL A 27 -41.34 -15.76 4.56
N VAL A 28 -40.70 -16.84 5.01
CA VAL A 28 -39.41 -16.77 5.72
C VAL A 28 -38.31 -16.20 4.82
N ILE A 29 -38.21 -16.65 3.57
CA ILE A 29 -37.25 -16.11 2.61
C ILE A 29 -37.50 -14.62 2.36
N LEU A 30 -38.76 -14.20 2.19
CA LEU A 30 -39.12 -12.79 2.07
C LEU A 30 -38.74 -11.98 3.32
N ALA A 31 -39.04 -12.49 4.51
CA ALA A 31 -38.68 -11.82 5.77
C ALA A 31 -37.16 -11.67 5.92
N VAL A 32 -36.38 -12.72 5.62
CA VAL A 32 -34.91 -12.70 5.67
C VAL A 32 -34.35 -11.75 4.61
N THR A 33 -34.85 -11.79 3.38
CA THR A 33 -34.38 -10.89 2.31
C THR A 33 -34.71 -9.42 2.61
N ILE A 34 -35.90 -9.12 3.14
CA ILE A 34 -36.27 -7.78 3.58
C ILE A 34 -35.39 -7.34 4.75
N ALA A 35 -35.17 -8.20 5.76
CA ALA A 35 -34.31 -7.89 6.89
C ALA A 35 -32.87 -7.62 6.47
N LEU A 36 -32.31 -8.43 5.56
CA LEU A 36 -30.99 -8.22 4.97
C LEU A 36 -30.94 -6.91 4.18
N LEU A 37 -31.95 -6.62 3.35
CA LEU A 37 -32.03 -5.36 2.60
C LEU A 37 -32.09 -4.15 3.53
N VAL A 38 -32.90 -4.19 4.59
CA VAL A 38 -32.96 -3.13 5.60
C VAL A 38 -31.61 -3.00 6.30
N HIS A 39 -30.97 -4.11 6.66
CA HIS A 39 -29.65 -4.10 7.26
C HIS A 39 -28.60 -3.43 6.35
N PHE A 40 -28.52 -3.86 5.08
CA PHE A 40 -27.62 -3.29 4.08
C PHE A 40 -27.92 -1.83 3.72
N LEU A 41 -29.18 -1.39 3.79
CA LEU A 41 -29.53 -0.01 3.45
C LEU A 41 -29.38 0.94 4.64
N ALA A 42 -29.67 0.48 5.86
CA ALA A 42 -29.73 1.31 7.05
C ALA A 42 -28.45 1.28 7.89
N PHE A 43 -27.65 0.20 7.84
CA PHE A 43 -26.49 0.01 8.72
C PHE A 43 -25.16 -0.20 7.99
N ASP A 44 -25.18 -0.72 6.75
CA ASP A 44 -23.94 -0.90 5.97
C ASP A 44 -23.38 0.47 5.52
N GLN A 45 -22.27 0.87 6.14
CA GLN A 45 -21.57 2.10 5.80
C GLN A 45 -20.65 1.86 4.62
N LYS A 46 -20.67 2.76 3.63
CA LYS A 46 -19.76 2.73 2.49
C LYS A 46 -18.82 3.92 2.49
N ALA A 47 -17.65 3.74 1.87
CA ALA A 47 -16.75 4.85 1.61
C ALA A 47 -17.34 5.69 0.49
N TYR A 48 -17.26 7.00 0.66
CA TYR A 48 -17.54 7.97 -0.36
C TYR A 48 -16.38 8.94 -0.42
N PHE A 49 -15.93 9.23 -1.64
CA PHE A 49 -14.79 10.07 -1.89
C PHE A 49 -15.21 11.34 -2.59
N TYR A 50 -14.60 12.45 -2.17
CA TYR A 50 -14.80 13.75 -2.77
C TYR A 50 -13.46 14.37 -3.10
N HIS A 51 -13.31 14.81 -4.34
CA HIS A 51 -12.16 15.58 -4.80
C HIS A 51 -12.46 17.08 -4.67
N SER A 52 -11.44 17.84 -4.29
CA SER A 52 -11.50 19.29 -4.22
C SER A 52 -10.11 19.87 -4.53
N ARG A 53 -10.09 21.16 -4.89
CA ARG A 53 -8.87 21.93 -5.12
C ARG A 53 -8.81 23.08 -4.13
N PHE A 54 -7.65 23.37 -3.59
CA PHE A 54 -7.48 24.53 -2.71
C PHE A 54 -6.30 25.34 -3.17
N GLN A 55 -6.52 26.64 -3.41
CA GLN A 55 -5.41 27.56 -3.67
C GLN A 55 -4.83 27.97 -2.32
N ILE A 56 -3.54 27.76 -2.12
CA ILE A 56 -2.80 28.16 -0.93
C ILE A 56 -2.20 29.54 -1.21
N LEU A 57 -2.67 30.57 -0.51
CA LEU A 57 -2.33 31.96 -0.79
C LEU A 57 -1.04 32.42 -0.13
N ASN A 58 -0.64 31.80 0.99
CA ASN A 58 0.53 32.20 1.77
C ASN A 58 1.73 31.25 1.61
N VAL A 59 1.81 30.54 0.47
CA VAL A 59 2.93 29.67 0.14
C VAL A 59 3.32 29.90 -1.32
N GLU A 60 4.60 30.20 -1.53
CA GLU A 60 5.16 30.29 -2.89
C GLU A 60 5.57 28.92 -3.41
N TYR A 61 5.30 28.71 -4.70
CA TYR A 61 5.72 27.49 -5.38
C TYR A 61 7.24 27.44 -5.53
N SER A 62 7.80 26.24 -5.37
CA SER A 62 9.21 25.95 -5.65
C SER A 62 9.33 24.53 -6.19
N ASP A 63 10.42 24.21 -6.88
CA ASP A 63 10.61 22.89 -7.48
C ASP A 63 10.62 21.74 -6.47
N GLU A 64 10.95 22.01 -5.21
CA GLU A 64 10.80 21.04 -4.12
C GLU A 64 9.35 20.54 -3.94
N LEU A 65 8.34 21.29 -4.41
CA LEU A 65 6.94 20.85 -4.38
C LEU A 65 6.54 19.96 -5.59
N ASN A 66 7.47 19.66 -6.50
CA ASN A 66 7.22 18.77 -7.63
C ASN A 66 7.22 17.28 -7.23
N SER A 67 7.92 16.93 -6.15
CA SER A 67 8.10 15.53 -5.72
C SER A 67 7.45 15.26 -4.35
N PRO A 68 6.60 14.22 -4.22
CA PRO A 68 6.02 13.80 -2.94
C PRO A 68 7.03 13.32 -1.88
N ALA A 69 8.28 13.09 -2.27
CA ALA A 69 9.35 12.61 -1.40
C ALA A 69 10.06 13.75 -0.66
N THR A 70 10.04 14.98 -1.18
CA THR A 70 10.77 16.10 -0.58
C THR A 70 10.21 16.49 0.78
N GLN A 71 11.08 17.02 1.64
CA GLN A 71 10.68 17.50 2.96
C GLN A 71 9.64 18.64 2.87
N LYS A 72 9.79 19.57 1.91
CA LYS A 72 8.87 20.70 1.74
C LYS A 72 7.49 20.24 1.28
N TYR A 73 7.40 19.30 0.34
CA TYR A 73 6.13 18.70 -0.06
C TYR A 73 5.48 18.00 1.14
N ARG A 74 6.22 17.10 1.81
CA ARG A 74 5.71 16.32 2.96
C ARG A 74 5.19 17.20 4.08
N SER A 75 5.94 18.24 4.44
CA SER A 75 5.56 19.20 5.47
C SER A 75 4.30 19.97 5.09
N LEU A 76 4.22 20.50 3.86
CA LEU A 76 3.06 21.25 3.40
C LEU A 76 1.82 20.38 3.30
N SER A 77 1.91 19.20 2.67
CA SER A 77 0.80 18.24 2.59
C SER A 77 0.31 17.84 3.98
N GLY A 78 1.21 17.50 4.90
CA GLY A 78 0.85 17.13 6.27
C GLY A 78 0.12 18.26 7.02
N ARG A 79 0.55 19.52 6.84
CA ARG A 79 -0.14 20.69 7.42
C ARG A 79 -1.55 20.86 6.84
N ILE A 80 -1.71 20.71 5.52
CA ILE A 80 -3.01 20.81 4.85
C ILE A 80 -3.96 19.70 5.34
N GLU A 81 -3.50 18.45 5.34
CA GLU A 81 -4.28 17.29 5.80
C GLU A 81 -4.68 17.42 7.28
N SER A 82 -3.75 17.87 8.14
CA SER A 82 -4.00 18.10 9.56
C SER A 82 -5.06 19.18 9.78
N MET A 83 -4.98 20.28 9.03
CA MET A 83 -5.96 21.37 9.13
C MET A 83 -7.36 20.90 8.75
N ILE A 84 -7.50 20.24 7.58
CA ILE A 84 -8.79 19.70 7.12
C ILE A 84 -9.33 18.68 8.11
N THR A 85 -8.47 17.79 8.60
CA THR A 85 -8.83 16.78 9.60
C THR A 85 -9.39 17.42 10.86
N ARG A 86 -8.73 18.44 11.40
CA ARG A 86 -9.19 19.17 12.58
C ARG A 86 -10.57 19.79 12.35
N THR A 87 -10.74 20.52 11.24
CA THR A 87 -12.02 21.15 10.89
C THR A 87 -13.16 20.14 10.84
N PHE A 88 -12.99 19.01 10.15
CA PHE A 88 -14.05 18.01 10.07
C PHE A 88 -14.30 17.32 11.41
N LYS A 89 -13.28 17.08 12.24
CA LYS A 89 -13.43 16.48 13.58
C LYS A 89 -14.15 17.41 14.57
N GLU A 90 -14.06 18.72 14.38
CA GLU A 90 -14.78 19.73 15.17
C GLU A 90 -16.20 20.00 14.64
N SER A 91 -16.50 19.56 13.42
CA SER A 91 -17.80 19.76 12.77
C SER A 91 -18.87 18.72 13.15
N ASN A 92 -20.09 18.93 12.66
CA ASN A 92 -21.18 17.95 12.69
C ASN A 92 -20.95 16.72 11.77
N LEU A 93 -19.82 16.66 11.05
CA LEU A 93 -19.40 15.54 10.20
C LEU A 93 -18.29 14.67 10.84
N ARG A 94 -17.94 14.90 12.11
CA ARG A 94 -16.82 14.20 12.79
C ARG A 94 -16.86 12.67 12.73
N ASN A 95 -18.07 12.10 12.72
CA ASN A 95 -18.31 10.66 12.72
C ASN A 95 -18.28 10.07 11.29
N GLN A 96 -18.56 10.91 10.28
CA GLN A 96 -18.55 10.53 8.87
C GLN A 96 -17.17 10.74 8.27
N PHE A 97 -16.44 11.78 8.68
CA PHE A 97 -15.12 12.06 8.16
C PHE A 97 -14.12 11.00 8.59
N VAL A 98 -13.50 10.35 7.60
CA VAL A 98 -12.43 9.37 7.80
C VAL A 98 -11.09 10.09 7.71
N ARG A 99 -10.79 10.72 6.56
CA ARG A 99 -9.52 11.38 6.31
C ARG A 99 -9.53 12.31 5.10
N ALA A 100 -8.52 13.16 5.01
CA ALA A 100 -8.16 13.92 3.81
C ALA A 100 -6.75 13.53 3.38
N HIS A 101 -6.48 13.59 2.08
CA HIS A 101 -5.16 13.31 1.52
C HIS A 101 -4.83 14.28 0.40
N VAL A 102 -3.64 14.87 0.43
CA VAL A 102 -3.13 15.74 -0.63
C VAL A 102 -2.47 14.86 -1.69
N VAL A 103 -3.19 14.63 -2.79
CA VAL A 103 -2.74 13.76 -3.88
C VAL A 103 -1.74 14.45 -4.80
N LYS A 104 -1.82 15.78 -4.93
CA LYS A 104 -0.88 16.55 -5.75
C LYS A 104 -0.79 18.00 -5.29
N LEU A 105 0.40 18.57 -5.34
CA LEU A 105 0.64 20.01 -5.29
C LEU A 105 1.04 20.50 -6.68
N ARG A 106 0.42 21.60 -7.14
CA ARG A 106 0.63 22.16 -8.48
C ARG A 106 0.94 23.65 -8.40
N GLN A 107 1.70 24.14 -9.36
CA GLN A 107 1.95 25.56 -9.51
C GLN A 107 0.71 26.27 -10.08
N SER A 108 0.41 27.46 -9.55
CA SER A 108 -0.57 28.39 -10.11
C SER A 108 -0.05 29.82 -9.98
N GLY A 109 0.54 30.33 -11.06
CA GLY A 109 1.34 31.57 -10.98
C GLY A 109 2.52 31.39 -10.02
N SER A 110 2.64 32.28 -9.03
CA SER A 110 3.58 32.14 -7.91
C SER A 110 3.06 31.27 -6.76
N GLY A 111 1.77 30.94 -6.74
CA GLY A 111 1.12 30.20 -5.65
C GLY A 111 1.02 28.69 -5.87
N VAL A 112 0.45 28.01 -4.88
CA VAL A 112 0.27 26.55 -4.87
C VAL A 112 -1.21 26.18 -4.94
N ILE A 113 -1.57 25.21 -5.77
CA ILE A 113 -2.87 24.52 -5.73
C ILE A 113 -2.67 23.12 -5.16
N ALA A 114 -3.42 22.77 -4.14
CA ALA A 114 -3.50 21.42 -3.60
C ALA A 114 -4.71 20.67 -4.16
N ASP A 115 -4.50 19.54 -4.82
CA ASP A 115 -5.55 18.56 -5.11
C ASP A 115 -5.71 17.64 -3.91
N ILE A 116 -6.94 17.55 -3.42
CA ILE A 116 -7.24 16.85 -2.17
C ILE A 116 -8.36 15.86 -2.42
N VAL A 117 -8.18 14.64 -1.94
CA VAL A 117 -9.23 13.63 -1.85
C VAL A 117 -9.63 13.47 -0.39
N MET A 118 -10.92 13.60 -0.11
CA MET A 118 -11.51 13.42 1.22
C MET A 118 -12.37 12.17 1.22
N LYS A 119 -12.14 11.32 2.23
CA LYS A 119 -12.85 10.06 2.45
C LYS A 119 -13.85 10.22 3.59
N PHE A 120 -15.08 9.84 3.31
CA PHE A 120 -16.17 9.81 4.28
C PHE A 120 -16.78 8.42 4.35
N LYS A 121 -17.36 8.07 5.49
CA LYS A 121 -18.16 6.86 5.69
C LYS A 121 -19.57 7.22 6.12
N PHE A 122 -20.57 6.76 5.36
CA PHE A 122 -21.97 6.94 5.69
C PHE A 122 -22.85 5.93 4.93
N THR A 123 -24.13 5.86 5.28
CA THR A 123 -25.12 4.98 4.63
C THR A 123 -25.75 5.66 3.42
N ARG A 124 -26.18 4.88 2.42
CA ARG A 124 -26.77 5.40 1.18
C ARG A 124 -28.05 6.23 1.39
N TYR A 125 -28.78 5.99 2.49
CA TYR A 125 -29.97 6.75 2.87
C TYR A 125 -29.66 8.22 3.20
N ASN A 126 -28.43 8.54 3.62
CA ASN A 126 -27.97 9.92 3.68
C ASN A 126 -27.76 10.43 2.24
N ASN A 127 -28.79 11.07 1.69
CA ASN A 127 -28.86 11.54 0.32
C ASN A 127 -27.55 12.25 -0.11
N GLY A 128 -26.82 11.70 -1.09
CA GLY A 128 -25.45 12.14 -1.43
C GLY A 128 -25.33 13.64 -1.77
N ALA A 129 -26.40 14.23 -2.31
CA ALA A 129 -26.51 15.68 -2.52
C ALA A 129 -26.54 16.47 -1.20
N SER A 130 -27.28 15.99 -0.20
CA SER A 130 -27.27 16.56 1.16
C SER A 130 -25.89 16.43 1.81
N MET A 131 -25.21 15.30 1.62
CA MET A 131 -23.86 15.13 2.15
C MET A 131 -22.85 16.09 1.49
N LYS A 132 -22.89 16.20 0.15
CA LYS A 132 -22.06 17.16 -0.59
C LYS A 132 -22.23 18.58 -0.03
N SER A 133 -23.47 19.06 0.12
CA SER A 133 -23.74 20.40 0.66
C SER A 133 -23.26 20.59 2.10
N ARG A 134 -23.34 19.54 2.95
CA ARG A 134 -22.81 19.58 4.33
C ARG A 134 -21.28 19.69 4.34
N ILE A 135 -20.61 18.93 3.47
CA ILE A 135 -19.14 18.98 3.32
C ILE A 135 -18.73 20.38 2.84
N GLU A 136 -19.39 20.91 1.81
CA GLU A 136 -19.14 22.27 1.31
C GLU A 136 -19.35 23.33 2.40
N SER A 137 -20.40 23.20 3.23
CA SER A 137 -20.65 24.11 4.34
C SER A 137 -19.50 24.13 5.36
N VAL A 138 -19.01 22.94 5.76
CA VAL A 138 -17.86 22.82 6.69
C VAL A 138 -16.59 23.40 6.06
N LEU A 139 -16.34 23.14 4.77
CA LEU A 139 -15.18 23.70 4.06
C LEU A 139 -15.25 25.22 3.97
N ARG A 140 -16.43 25.81 3.72
CA ARG A 140 -16.62 27.27 3.72
C ARG A 140 -16.34 27.88 5.09
N GLN A 141 -16.75 27.22 6.18
CA GLN A 141 -16.45 27.66 7.54
C GLN A 141 -14.94 27.62 7.84
N MET A 142 -14.24 26.59 7.38
CA MET A 142 -12.78 26.48 7.50
C MET A 142 -12.07 27.70 6.92
N LEU A 143 -12.49 28.14 5.73
CA LEU A 143 -11.85 29.23 4.98
C LEU A 143 -12.01 30.58 5.68
N ASN A 144 -13.11 30.78 6.39
CA ASN A 144 -13.39 32.02 7.13
C ASN A 144 -12.66 32.14 8.48
N ASN A 145 -12.12 31.03 9.02
CA ASN A 145 -11.51 30.95 10.35
C ASN A 145 -9.99 30.70 10.32
N THR A 146 -9.31 31.05 9.22
CA THR A 146 -7.96 30.52 8.97
C THR A 146 -6.90 31.03 9.94
N GLY A 147 -6.26 30.09 10.65
CA GLY A 147 -4.94 30.26 11.27
C GLY A 147 -3.81 30.33 10.22
N ASN A 148 -2.63 29.79 10.52
CA ASN A 148 -1.38 29.96 9.72
C ASN A 148 -1.38 29.53 8.22
N LEU A 149 -2.47 29.04 7.62
CA LEU A 149 -2.58 28.73 6.19
C LEU A 149 -3.82 29.42 5.61
N VAL A 150 -3.63 30.30 4.64
CA VAL A 150 -4.73 31.01 4.00
C VAL A 150 -5.06 30.29 2.70
N MET A 151 -6.29 29.78 2.60
CA MET A 151 -6.76 29.06 1.43
C MET A 151 -7.91 29.83 0.76
N ASN A 152 -7.93 29.84 -0.58
CA ASN A 152 -9.11 30.28 -1.34
C ASN A 152 -9.89 29.02 -1.76
N PRO A 153 -11.22 28.97 -1.58
CA PRO A 153 -12.01 27.83 -2.06
C PRO A 153 -11.83 27.64 -3.56
N SER A 154 -11.59 26.41 -4.01
CA SER A 154 -12.16 26.00 -5.29
C SER A 154 -13.66 25.82 -5.09
N THR A 155 -14.43 26.32 -6.05
CA THR A 155 -15.89 26.26 -6.09
C THR A 155 -16.46 24.87 -6.38
N GLU A 156 -15.64 23.85 -6.61
CA GLU A 156 -16.11 22.55 -7.11
C GLU A 156 -15.65 21.38 -6.23
N LEU A 157 -16.54 20.95 -5.33
CA LEU A 157 -16.46 19.65 -4.67
C LEU A 157 -17.08 18.59 -5.59
N THR A 158 -16.27 17.65 -6.07
CA THR A 158 -16.72 16.62 -7.01
C THR A 158 -16.75 15.26 -6.32
N PRO A 159 -17.90 14.55 -6.30
CA PRO A 159 -17.88 13.16 -5.91
C PRO A 159 -17.08 12.36 -6.94
N ILE A 160 -16.21 11.46 -6.49
CA ILE A 160 -15.40 10.61 -7.36
C ILE A 160 -15.79 9.15 -7.17
N THR A 161 -15.67 8.35 -8.23
CA THR A 161 -16.00 6.92 -8.18
C THR A 161 -14.90 6.13 -7.47
N ASP A 162 -15.19 4.88 -7.10
CA ASP A 162 -14.18 3.97 -6.55
C ASP A 162 -13.03 3.76 -7.55
N GLN A 163 -13.34 3.71 -8.86
CA GLN A 163 -12.33 3.55 -9.91
C GLN A 163 -11.45 4.79 -10.05
N ASP A 164 -12.03 5.99 -9.99
CA ASP A 164 -11.26 7.24 -9.98
C ASP A 164 -10.34 7.29 -8.76
N THR A 165 -10.85 6.88 -7.59
CA THR A 165 -10.08 6.80 -6.35
C THR A 165 -8.89 5.86 -6.50
N VAL A 166 -9.12 4.63 -7.00
CA VAL A 166 -8.04 3.68 -7.30
C VAL A 166 -7.02 4.34 -8.22
N ASN A 167 -7.45 4.91 -9.36
CA ASN A 167 -6.55 5.50 -10.33
C ASN A 167 -5.71 6.66 -9.74
N ILE A 168 -6.31 7.54 -8.93
CA ILE A 168 -5.62 8.67 -8.32
C ILE A 168 -4.53 8.18 -7.35
N PHE A 169 -4.83 7.21 -6.50
CA PHE A 169 -3.88 6.73 -5.48
C PHE A 169 -2.82 5.78 -6.06
N THR A 170 -3.17 4.97 -7.07
CA THR A 170 -2.21 4.03 -7.69
C THR A 170 -1.29 4.69 -8.70
N GLN A 171 -1.66 5.84 -9.28
CA GLN A 171 -0.75 6.67 -10.08
C GLN A 171 0.29 7.40 -9.22
N GLY A 172 0.00 7.60 -7.93
CA GLY A 172 0.99 7.97 -6.94
C GLY A 172 1.89 6.80 -6.55
N CYS A 173 2.57 6.94 -5.43
CA CYS A 173 3.39 5.89 -4.85
C CYS A 173 2.98 5.64 -3.40
N GLY A 174 3.33 4.47 -2.87
CA GLY A 174 3.26 4.18 -1.44
C GLY A 174 1.85 4.13 -0.84
N ALA A 175 0.80 4.14 -1.66
CA ALA A 175 -0.57 4.05 -1.17
C ALA A 175 -0.92 2.61 -0.75
N ARG A 176 -1.58 2.41 0.39
CA ARG A 176 -2.13 1.10 0.80
C ARG A 176 -3.66 1.07 0.67
N PRO A 177 -4.30 -0.11 0.75
CA PRO A 177 -5.75 -0.25 0.59
C PRO A 177 -6.58 0.56 1.58
N ASP A 178 -6.05 0.95 2.74
CA ASP A 178 -6.72 1.80 3.72
C ASP A 178 -6.97 3.23 3.20
N LEU A 179 -6.13 3.72 2.28
CA LEU A 179 -6.34 4.97 1.56
C LEU A 179 -7.48 4.85 0.53
N ILE A 180 -7.68 3.65 -0.04
CA ILE A 180 -8.53 3.41 -1.21
C ILE A 180 -9.90 2.80 -0.81
N THR A 181 -9.98 2.04 0.28
CA THR A 181 -11.15 1.24 0.67
C THR A 181 -11.49 1.43 2.16
N LEU A 182 -12.69 1.03 2.60
CA LEU A 182 -13.06 1.03 4.03
C LEU A 182 -12.41 -0.08 4.86
N SER A 183 -11.41 -0.80 4.34
CA SER A 183 -10.66 -1.73 5.20
C SER A 183 -10.22 -0.96 6.45
N GLU A 184 -10.54 -1.49 7.63
CA GLU A 184 -10.08 -0.94 8.90
C GLU A 184 -8.56 -0.74 8.82
N GLU A 185 -7.99 0.17 9.63
CA GLU A 185 -6.54 0.24 9.80
C GLU A 185 -6.08 -1.17 10.19
N ARG A 186 -5.61 -1.94 9.19
CA ARG A 186 -5.34 -3.36 9.36
C ARG A 186 -4.32 -3.48 10.47
N ILE A 187 -4.58 -4.36 11.43
CA ILE A 187 -3.68 -4.58 12.55
C ILE A 187 -2.37 -5.12 11.98
N ILE A 188 -1.39 -4.24 11.79
CA ILE A 188 -0.08 -4.63 11.30
C ILE A 188 0.68 -5.20 12.50
N GLY A 189 0.77 -6.53 12.55
CA GLY A 189 1.26 -7.29 13.71
C GLY A 189 0.92 -8.79 13.68
N GLY A 190 0.04 -9.23 12.78
CA GLY A 190 -0.04 -10.65 12.37
C GLY A 190 1.05 -10.98 11.34
N THR A 191 1.56 -12.22 11.35
CA THR A 191 2.64 -12.67 10.45
C THR A 191 2.19 -12.76 8.99
N LYS A 192 0.90 -12.95 8.70
CA LYS A 192 0.38 -13.07 7.34
C LYS A 192 -0.12 -11.73 6.81
N ALA A 193 0.24 -11.40 5.58
CA ALA A 193 -0.30 -10.25 4.86
C ALA A 193 -1.59 -10.61 4.12
N GLU A 194 -2.50 -9.64 3.98
CA GLU A 194 -3.70 -9.77 3.16
C GLU A 194 -3.48 -9.24 1.75
N GLU A 195 -4.38 -9.61 0.85
CA GLU A 195 -4.36 -9.11 -0.52
C GLU A 195 -4.36 -7.57 -0.56
N GLY A 196 -3.40 -7.03 -1.33
CA GLY A 196 -3.20 -5.60 -1.49
C GLY A 196 -2.46 -4.92 -0.35
N ASP A 197 -2.11 -5.58 0.75
CA ASP A 197 -1.39 -4.93 1.85
C ASP A 197 -0.05 -4.34 1.41
N TRP A 198 0.67 -5.04 0.54
CA TRP A 198 1.99 -4.64 0.06
C TRP A 198 2.01 -4.73 -1.48
N PRO A 199 1.34 -3.79 -2.16
CA PRO A 199 1.05 -3.88 -3.60
C PRO A 199 2.31 -3.73 -4.49
N TRP A 200 3.41 -3.26 -3.90
CA TRP A 200 4.71 -3.17 -4.55
C TRP A 200 5.58 -4.41 -4.31
N GLN A 201 5.20 -5.32 -3.41
CA GLN A 201 5.96 -6.55 -3.19
C GLN A 201 5.90 -7.42 -4.45
N VAL A 202 7.06 -7.90 -4.89
CA VAL A 202 7.15 -8.89 -5.97
C VAL A 202 8.01 -10.07 -5.57
N SER A 203 7.74 -11.22 -6.19
CA SER A 203 8.58 -12.40 -6.10
C SER A 203 9.36 -12.58 -7.40
N LEU A 204 10.69 -12.68 -7.26
CA LEU A 204 11.61 -13.01 -8.33
C LEU A 204 11.75 -14.53 -8.37
N GLN A 205 11.29 -15.14 -9.47
CA GLN A 205 11.22 -16.58 -9.62
C GLN A 205 12.19 -17.09 -10.69
N ARG A 206 12.73 -18.28 -10.43
CA ARG A 206 13.44 -19.11 -11.41
C ARG A 206 12.76 -20.47 -11.48
N ASN A 207 12.50 -20.99 -12.67
CA ASN A 207 11.78 -22.26 -12.86
C ASN A 207 10.45 -22.33 -12.07
N ASN A 208 9.73 -21.20 -11.99
CA ASN A 208 8.50 -21.03 -11.20
C ASN A 208 8.65 -21.21 -9.68
N LEU A 209 9.87 -21.17 -9.16
CA LEU A 209 10.17 -21.22 -7.73
C LEU A 209 10.65 -19.84 -7.27
N HIS A 210 10.13 -19.40 -6.13
CA HIS A 210 10.59 -18.19 -5.47
C HIS A 210 12.07 -18.29 -5.11
N HIS A 211 12.82 -17.23 -5.40
CA HIS A 211 14.25 -17.13 -5.10
C HIS A 211 14.58 -15.91 -4.24
N CYS A 212 14.05 -14.75 -4.63
CA CYS A 212 14.23 -13.49 -3.91
C CYS A 212 12.94 -12.67 -3.95
N GLY A 213 12.82 -11.74 -3.02
CA GLY A 213 11.88 -10.62 -3.11
C GLY A 213 12.36 -9.52 -4.04
N GLY A 214 11.48 -8.56 -4.27
CA GLY A 214 11.76 -7.32 -4.97
C GLY A 214 10.67 -6.30 -4.69
N VAL A 215 10.90 -5.08 -5.14
CA VAL A 215 10.01 -3.94 -4.87
C VAL A 215 9.71 -3.17 -6.14
N LEU A 216 8.44 -3.05 -6.50
CA LEU A 216 7.97 -2.26 -7.63
C LEU A 216 8.15 -0.76 -7.34
N ILE A 217 9.02 -0.09 -8.10
CA ILE A 217 9.32 1.34 -7.95
C ILE A 217 8.76 2.20 -9.10
N SER A 218 8.31 1.57 -10.18
CA SER A 218 7.51 2.18 -11.26
C SER A 218 6.73 1.09 -12.00
N ASN A 219 5.98 1.43 -13.05
CA ASN A 219 5.31 0.44 -13.89
C ASN A 219 6.25 -0.47 -14.71
N ARG A 220 7.58 -0.24 -14.68
CA ARG A 220 8.56 -1.01 -15.48
C ARG A 220 9.79 -1.48 -14.69
N TRP A 221 10.04 -0.93 -13.51
CA TRP A 221 11.27 -1.19 -12.74
C TRP A 221 10.97 -1.80 -11.38
N ILE A 222 11.72 -2.85 -11.05
CA ILE A 222 11.80 -3.45 -9.72
C ILE A 222 13.18 -3.14 -9.14
N LEU A 223 13.22 -2.78 -7.86
CA LEU A 223 14.44 -2.68 -7.07
C LEU A 223 14.58 -3.93 -6.19
N THR A 224 15.80 -4.47 -6.07
CA THR A 224 16.09 -5.70 -5.31
C THR A 224 17.58 -5.74 -4.93
N ALA A 225 18.05 -6.85 -4.36
CA ALA A 225 19.45 -7.06 -3.99
C ALA A 225 20.29 -7.59 -5.16
N ALA A 226 21.56 -7.20 -5.23
CA ALA A 226 22.51 -7.67 -6.24
C ALA A 226 22.82 -9.16 -6.09
N HIS A 227 22.95 -9.65 -4.86
CA HIS A 227 23.34 -11.01 -4.56
C HIS A 227 22.36 -12.06 -5.13
N CYS A 228 21.09 -11.69 -5.34
CA CYS A 228 20.08 -12.53 -5.98
C CYS A 228 20.48 -12.99 -7.39
N PHE A 229 21.34 -12.24 -8.08
CA PHE A 229 21.75 -12.50 -9.47
C PHE A 229 23.19 -12.99 -9.61
N ARG A 230 23.92 -13.16 -8.51
CA ARG A 230 25.36 -13.53 -8.52
C ARG A 230 25.61 -14.83 -9.30
N SER A 231 24.80 -15.84 -9.06
CA SER A 231 24.93 -17.15 -9.70
C SER A 231 24.16 -17.25 -11.03
N TYR A 232 23.18 -16.36 -11.24
CA TYR A 232 22.21 -16.46 -12.33
C TYR A 232 21.85 -15.06 -12.86
N SER A 233 22.63 -14.57 -13.82
CA SER A 233 22.49 -13.21 -14.34
C SER A 233 21.73 -13.11 -15.67
N ASP A 234 21.41 -14.24 -16.35
CA ASP A 234 20.67 -14.22 -17.62
C ASP A 234 19.19 -13.86 -17.37
N PRO A 235 18.70 -12.70 -17.86
CA PRO A 235 17.31 -12.27 -17.70
C PRO A 235 16.27 -13.29 -18.12
N ARG A 236 16.57 -14.14 -19.13
CA ARG A 236 15.64 -15.14 -19.66
C ARG A 236 15.31 -16.26 -18.68
N GLN A 237 16.11 -16.41 -17.63
CA GLN A 237 15.88 -17.39 -16.56
C GLN A 237 14.92 -16.86 -15.47
N TRP A 238 14.55 -15.59 -15.53
CA TRP A 238 13.84 -14.91 -14.46
C TRP A 238 12.43 -14.50 -14.86
N THR A 239 11.55 -14.53 -13.88
CA THR A 239 10.19 -14.05 -14.00
C THR A 239 9.81 -13.30 -12.73
N VAL A 240 9.12 -12.17 -12.89
CA VAL A 240 8.57 -11.39 -11.79
C VAL A 240 7.09 -11.75 -11.63
N THR A 241 6.69 -12.12 -10.42
CA THR A 241 5.30 -12.41 -10.08
C THR A 241 4.76 -11.42 -9.05
N PHE A 242 3.49 -11.03 -9.23
CA PHE A 242 2.79 -10.02 -8.43
C PHE A 242 1.64 -10.62 -7.63
N GLY A 243 1.28 -9.97 -6.52
CA GLY A 243 0.24 -10.43 -5.59
C GLY A 243 0.81 -11.20 -4.40
N ILE A 244 -0.06 -11.71 -3.53
CA ILE A 244 0.36 -12.30 -2.24
C ILE A 244 0.85 -13.75 -2.33
N SER A 245 0.51 -14.48 -3.39
CA SER A 245 0.86 -15.91 -3.52
C SER A 245 1.94 -16.12 -4.56
N THR A 246 2.99 -16.85 -4.20
CA THR A 246 4.04 -17.26 -5.15
C THR A 246 3.58 -18.37 -6.11
N ILE A 247 2.59 -19.16 -5.68
CA ILE A 247 2.02 -20.29 -6.44
C ILE A 247 0.89 -19.81 -7.35
N PHE A 248 0.03 -18.92 -6.85
CA PHE A 248 -1.11 -18.36 -7.58
C PHE A 248 -0.97 -16.84 -7.75
N PRO A 249 0.03 -16.36 -8.51
CA PRO A 249 0.26 -14.94 -8.68
C PRO A 249 -0.85 -14.28 -9.50
N LYS A 250 -1.09 -13.00 -9.24
CA LYS A 250 -2.07 -12.18 -9.99
C LYS A 250 -1.61 -11.82 -11.38
N ASP A 251 -0.31 -11.57 -11.52
CA ASP A 251 0.32 -11.32 -12.81
C ASP A 251 1.72 -11.93 -12.81
N ARG A 252 2.20 -12.26 -14.01
CA ARG A 252 3.49 -12.88 -14.28
C ARG A 252 4.12 -12.17 -15.47
N ILE A 253 5.28 -11.55 -15.26
CA ILE A 253 5.96 -10.73 -16.27
C ILE A 253 7.41 -11.19 -16.40
N GLY A 254 7.87 -11.35 -17.65
CA GLY A 254 9.25 -11.72 -17.94
C GLY A 254 10.22 -10.56 -17.73
N VAL A 255 11.49 -10.89 -17.50
CA VAL A 255 12.55 -9.91 -17.30
C VAL A 255 13.21 -9.55 -18.63
N ARG A 256 13.37 -8.25 -18.90
CA ARG A 256 14.11 -7.73 -20.05
C ARG A 256 15.58 -7.54 -19.76
N ASN A 257 15.91 -6.95 -18.60
CA ASN A 257 17.27 -6.64 -18.23
C ASN A 257 17.46 -6.71 -16.71
N ILE A 258 18.67 -7.02 -16.28
CA ILE A 258 19.10 -7.02 -14.88
C ILE A 258 20.34 -6.14 -14.79
N LEU A 259 20.27 -5.09 -13.98
CA LEU A 259 21.35 -4.13 -13.76
C LEU A 259 21.85 -4.29 -12.33
N ILE A 260 22.99 -4.96 -12.17
CA ILE A 260 23.67 -5.08 -10.88
C ILE A 260 24.52 -3.84 -10.67
N HIS A 261 24.58 -3.32 -9.44
CA HIS A 261 25.47 -2.20 -9.13
C HIS A 261 26.93 -2.57 -9.43
N ASN A 262 27.62 -1.73 -10.22
CA ASN A 262 28.95 -2.03 -10.76
C ASN A 262 30.01 -2.31 -9.67
N ASN A 263 29.83 -1.73 -8.49
CA ASN A 263 30.73 -1.88 -7.34
C ASN A 263 30.20 -2.86 -6.29
N TYR A 264 29.25 -3.74 -6.64
CA TYR A 264 28.78 -4.77 -5.71
C TYR A 264 29.93 -5.68 -5.27
N ASN A 265 30.19 -5.73 -3.96
CA ASN A 265 31.21 -6.58 -3.37
C ASN A 265 30.55 -7.79 -2.67
N PRO A 266 30.73 -9.02 -3.19
CA PRO A 266 30.11 -10.21 -2.63
C PRO A 266 30.73 -10.70 -1.31
N GLU A 267 31.89 -10.19 -0.90
CA GLU A 267 32.54 -10.56 0.36
C GLU A 267 32.03 -9.71 1.52
N THR A 268 31.85 -8.40 1.27
CA THR A 268 31.39 -7.43 2.29
C THR A 268 29.89 -7.13 2.20
N HIS A 269 29.21 -7.60 1.14
CA HIS A 269 27.85 -7.19 0.78
C HIS A 269 27.69 -5.69 0.52
N GLU A 270 28.78 -4.95 0.31
CA GLU A 270 28.69 -3.54 -0.06
C GLU A 270 28.06 -3.36 -1.44
N ASN A 271 27.22 -2.33 -1.60
CA ASN A 271 26.48 -2.05 -2.83
C ASN A 271 25.58 -3.21 -3.28
N ASP A 272 24.97 -3.93 -2.33
CA ASP A 272 24.03 -5.02 -2.60
C ASP A 272 22.67 -4.49 -3.10
N ILE A 273 22.66 -3.99 -4.32
CA ILE A 273 21.50 -3.42 -4.99
C ILE A 273 21.50 -3.74 -6.48
N ALA A 274 20.32 -4.06 -7.01
CA ALA A 274 20.10 -4.31 -8.43
C ALA A 274 18.73 -3.80 -8.88
N LEU A 275 18.63 -3.51 -10.18
CA LEU A 275 17.40 -3.14 -10.85
C LEU A 275 17.02 -4.23 -11.84
N VAL A 276 15.73 -4.57 -11.88
CA VAL A 276 15.15 -5.50 -12.84
C VAL A 276 14.18 -4.73 -13.73
N GLN A 277 14.44 -4.71 -15.03
CA GLN A 277 13.57 -4.11 -16.02
C GLN A 277 12.56 -5.14 -16.53
N LEU A 278 11.27 -4.84 -16.44
CA LEU A 278 10.20 -5.68 -16.96
C LEU A 278 10.13 -5.63 -18.50
N ASN A 279 9.75 -6.75 -19.13
CA ASN A 279 9.59 -6.82 -20.59
C ASN A 279 8.39 -6.01 -21.12
N ARG A 280 7.39 -5.77 -20.29
CA ARG A 280 6.24 -4.88 -20.53
C ARG A 280 5.93 -4.06 -19.28
N GLU A 281 5.18 -2.99 -19.46
CA GLU A 281 4.62 -2.26 -18.33
C GLU A 281 3.57 -3.11 -17.60
N VAL A 282 3.60 -3.03 -16.26
CA VAL A 282 2.55 -3.58 -15.40
C VAL A 282 1.43 -2.56 -15.27
N ALA A 283 0.18 -3.01 -15.41
CA ALA A 283 -0.98 -2.16 -15.19
C ALA A 283 -1.17 -1.95 -13.69
N PHE A 284 -1.20 -0.70 -13.26
CA PHE A 284 -1.46 -0.39 -11.86
C PHE A 284 -2.91 -0.66 -11.49
N THR A 285 -3.09 -1.36 -10.36
CA THR A 285 -4.38 -1.73 -9.78
C THR A 285 -4.33 -1.49 -8.29
N LYS A 286 -5.45 -1.64 -7.57
CA LYS A 286 -5.48 -1.54 -6.10
C LYS A 286 -4.51 -2.51 -5.36
N ASN A 287 -4.05 -3.56 -6.04
CA ASN A 287 -3.17 -4.60 -5.46
C ASN A 287 -1.78 -4.62 -6.09
N ILE A 288 -1.53 -3.82 -7.13
CA ILE A 288 -0.25 -3.80 -7.86
C ILE A 288 0.05 -2.35 -8.22
N HIS A 289 0.97 -1.71 -7.52
CA HIS A 289 1.44 -0.35 -7.79
C HIS A 289 2.68 -0.04 -6.96
N SER A 290 3.37 1.05 -7.28
CA SER A 290 4.72 1.32 -6.77
C SER A 290 4.77 1.85 -5.34
N VAL A 291 5.87 1.55 -4.65
CA VAL A 291 6.26 2.19 -3.38
C VAL A 291 6.88 3.56 -3.64
N CYS A 292 6.87 4.46 -2.66
CA CYS A 292 7.65 5.70 -2.76
C CYS A 292 9.13 5.45 -2.47
N LEU A 293 10.00 6.19 -3.16
CA LEU A 293 11.43 6.25 -2.85
C LEU A 293 11.72 7.49 -2.01
N PRO A 294 12.57 7.39 -0.97
CA PRO A 294 12.96 8.53 -0.15
C PRO A 294 13.91 9.47 -0.93
N GLU A 295 14.03 10.72 -0.49
CA GLU A 295 15.12 11.59 -0.96
C GLU A 295 16.47 11.09 -0.46
N ALA A 296 17.56 11.39 -1.17
CA ALA A 296 18.91 11.03 -0.73
C ALA A 296 19.26 11.62 0.64
N THR A 297 18.72 12.80 0.94
CA THR A 297 18.91 13.54 2.20
C THR A 297 17.95 13.14 3.30
N GLN A 298 17.01 12.21 3.04
CA GLN A 298 16.03 11.82 4.04
C GLN A 298 16.68 11.03 5.18
N THR A 299 16.52 11.53 6.41
CA THR A 299 16.96 10.82 7.61
C THR A 299 16.01 9.67 7.95
N ILE A 300 16.58 8.53 8.35
CA ILE A 300 15.88 7.36 8.86
C ILE A 300 16.26 7.22 10.34
N PRO A 301 15.45 7.74 11.28
CA PRO A 301 15.83 7.81 12.70
C PRO A 301 15.90 6.41 13.35
N PRO A 302 16.94 6.09 14.13
CA PRO A 302 16.93 4.90 14.99
C PRO A 302 15.71 4.89 15.93
N GLY A 303 15.20 3.70 16.23
CA GLY A 303 13.98 3.48 17.02
C GLY A 303 12.67 3.70 16.26
N SER A 304 12.71 4.28 15.04
CA SER A 304 11.51 4.39 14.21
C SER A 304 11.02 3.02 13.75
N THR A 305 9.70 2.87 13.66
CA THR A 305 9.06 1.62 13.25
C THR A 305 9.20 1.43 11.73
N ALA A 306 9.49 0.19 11.33
CA ALA A 306 9.52 -0.25 9.95
C ALA A 306 8.87 -1.63 9.82
N TYR A 307 8.61 -2.04 8.58
CA TYR A 307 8.04 -3.34 8.27
C TYR A 307 8.88 -4.04 7.21
N VAL A 308 9.03 -5.34 7.38
CA VAL A 308 9.67 -6.23 6.41
C VAL A 308 8.61 -7.19 5.91
N THR A 309 8.64 -7.49 4.62
CA THR A 309 7.68 -8.41 3.99
C THR A 309 8.39 -9.34 3.03
N GLY A 310 7.90 -10.59 2.95
CA GLY A 310 8.46 -11.56 2.04
C GLY A 310 7.89 -12.97 2.21
N TRP A 311 8.45 -13.89 1.45
CA TRP A 311 8.06 -15.31 1.41
C TRP A 311 9.19 -16.21 1.92
N GLY A 312 10.17 -15.61 2.59
CA GLY A 312 11.28 -16.32 3.19
C GLY A 312 10.84 -17.27 4.29
N SER A 313 11.81 -18.01 4.81
CA SER A 313 11.51 -18.99 5.84
C SER A 313 11.21 -18.35 7.19
N GLN A 314 10.24 -18.91 7.91
CA GLN A 314 9.92 -18.48 9.28
C GLN A 314 10.99 -18.86 10.32
N ARG A 315 11.97 -19.66 9.93
CA ARG A 315 13.07 -20.12 10.78
C ARG A 315 14.32 -20.36 9.95
N TYR A 316 15.47 -20.19 10.58
CA TYR A 316 16.75 -20.47 9.94
C TYR A 316 16.78 -21.88 9.34
N SER A 317 17.21 -21.99 8.07
CA SER A 317 17.25 -23.26 7.32
C SER A 317 15.89 -23.95 7.12
N GLY A 318 14.78 -23.23 7.21
CA GLY A 318 13.48 -23.74 6.80
C GLY A 318 13.15 -23.49 5.32
N ASN A 319 11.96 -23.90 4.92
CA ASN A 319 11.44 -23.65 3.57
C ASN A 319 10.76 -22.27 3.48
N THR A 320 10.72 -21.72 2.28
CA THR A 320 9.90 -20.54 1.92
C THR A 320 8.41 -20.84 2.08
N VAL A 321 7.62 -19.81 2.33
CA VAL A 321 6.16 -19.90 2.47
C VAL A 321 5.44 -19.49 1.18
N PRO A 322 4.25 -20.06 0.88
CA PRO A 322 3.56 -19.76 -0.37
C PRO A 322 2.86 -18.40 -0.37
N ASP A 323 2.45 -17.91 0.80
CA ASP A 323 1.69 -16.68 1.00
C ASP A 323 2.54 -15.63 1.72
N LEU A 324 2.32 -14.36 1.37
CA LEU A 324 3.15 -13.26 1.82
C LEU A 324 3.05 -13.07 3.33
N GLU A 325 4.21 -12.93 3.97
CA GLU A 325 4.31 -12.60 5.39
C GLU A 325 4.85 -11.19 5.61
N GLN A 326 4.59 -10.68 6.81
CA GLN A 326 4.97 -9.35 7.25
C GLN A 326 5.39 -9.39 8.71
N VAL A 327 6.36 -8.54 9.06
CA VAL A 327 6.78 -8.39 10.44
C VAL A 327 7.14 -6.93 10.74
N ARG A 328 6.81 -6.49 11.96
CA ARG A 328 7.19 -5.19 12.50
C ARG A 328 8.59 -5.26 13.08
N VAL A 329 9.44 -4.31 12.73
CA VAL A 329 10.79 -4.14 13.27
C VAL A 329 11.05 -2.68 13.62
N ASN A 330 12.14 -2.41 14.32
CA ASN A 330 12.61 -1.05 14.57
C ASN A 330 13.95 -0.82 13.89
N ILE A 331 14.17 0.41 13.38
CA ILE A 331 15.46 0.82 12.86
C ILE A 331 16.49 0.84 14.00
N ILE A 332 17.67 0.30 13.76
CA ILE A 332 18.78 0.26 14.71
C ILE A 332 19.93 1.11 14.14
N SER A 333 20.58 1.92 14.98
CA SER A 333 21.73 2.73 14.53
C SER A 333 22.90 1.83 14.14
N ASN A 334 23.70 2.27 13.17
CA ASN A 334 24.88 1.52 12.77
C ASN A 334 25.86 1.34 13.95
N ASP A 335 25.96 2.31 14.88
CA ASP A 335 26.80 2.20 16.07
C ASP A 335 26.40 1.03 16.98
N VAL A 336 25.09 0.86 17.23
CA VAL A 336 24.57 -0.26 18.03
C VAL A 336 24.77 -1.57 17.27
N CYS A 337 24.47 -1.56 15.96
CA CYS A 337 24.61 -2.73 15.11
C CYS A 337 26.08 -3.19 15.00
N ASN A 338 27.03 -2.26 15.01
CA ASN A 338 28.48 -2.52 14.98
C ASN A 338 29.12 -2.66 16.36
N SER A 339 28.32 -2.78 17.43
CA SER A 339 28.87 -3.15 18.72
C SER A 339 29.65 -4.48 18.64
N PRO A 340 30.59 -4.75 19.54
CA PRO A 340 31.33 -6.02 19.54
C PRO A 340 30.45 -7.27 19.63
N ALA A 341 29.28 -7.15 20.28
CA ALA A 341 28.29 -8.23 20.37
C ALA A 341 27.46 -8.38 19.08
N GLY A 342 27.22 -7.28 18.36
CA GLY A 342 26.56 -7.25 17.06
C GLY A 342 27.49 -7.67 15.93
N TYR A 343 27.75 -6.79 14.99
CA TYR A 343 28.54 -7.08 13.79
C TYR A 343 29.98 -6.58 13.85
N ASN A 344 30.42 -6.02 14.98
CA ASN A 344 31.83 -5.69 15.23
C ASN A 344 32.52 -4.89 14.11
N GLY A 345 31.78 -3.96 13.48
CA GLY A 345 32.29 -3.09 12.42
C GLY A 345 31.95 -3.52 10.98
N ASP A 346 31.33 -4.68 10.77
CA ASP A 346 31.03 -5.19 9.42
C ASP A 346 29.89 -4.43 8.72
N VAL A 347 29.06 -3.66 9.44
CA VAL A 347 27.96 -2.88 8.84
C VAL A 347 28.48 -1.55 8.32
N LEU A 348 28.51 -1.42 6.98
CA LEU A 348 29.05 -0.27 6.26
C LEU A 348 28.07 0.92 6.19
N PRO A 349 28.51 2.14 5.85
CA PRO A 349 27.64 3.33 5.77
C PRO A 349 26.48 3.20 4.78
N GLY A 350 26.68 2.48 3.67
CA GLY A 350 25.65 2.14 2.69
C GLY A 350 24.62 1.11 3.17
N MET A 351 24.69 0.69 4.43
CA MET A 351 23.80 -0.27 5.07
C MET A 351 23.09 0.35 6.27
N LEU A 352 21.99 -0.28 6.68
CA LEU A 352 21.27 0.00 7.92
C LEU A 352 20.81 -1.31 8.56
N CYS A 353 20.51 -1.28 9.85
CA CYS A 353 20.00 -2.44 10.57
C CYS A 353 18.56 -2.23 11.01
N ALA A 354 17.80 -3.32 11.07
CA ALA A 354 16.47 -3.32 11.65
C ALA A 354 16.15 -4.66 12.30
N GLY A 355 15.48 -4.62 13.45
CA GLY A 355 15.09 -5.81 14.20
C GLY A 355 14.38 -5.44 15.50
N LEU A 356 14.18 -6.42 16.36
CA LEU A 356 13.76 -6.22 17.75
C LEU A 356 14.95 -6.51 18.69
N PRO A 357 15.09 -5.79 19.81
CA PRO A 357 16.17 -6.03 20.78
C PRO A 357 16.24 -7.48 21.28
N GLU A 358 15.08 -8.07 21.55
CA GLU A 358 14.92 -9.44 22.01
C GLU A 358 15.07 -10.50 20.89
N GLY A 359 15.23 -10.09 19.63
CA GLY A 359 15.20 -10.99 18.47
C GLY A 359 13.78 -11.43 18.08
N GLY A 360 13.68 -12.60 17.44
CA GLY A 360 12.41 -13.25 17.04
C GLY A 360 11.72 -12.67 15.79
N ALA A 361 11.88 -11.37 15.52
CA ALA A 361 11.34 -10.70 14.32
C ALA A 361 12.48 -10.25 13.40
N ASP A 362 12.59 -10.90 12.24
CA ASP A 362 13.68 -10.66 11.28
C ASP A 362 13.29 -11.11 9.87
N ALA A 363 14.02 -10.63 8.86
CA ALA A 363 14.05 -11.24 7.54
C ALA A 363 14.83 -12.56 7.60
N CYS A 364 14.54 -13.48 6.69
CA CYS A 364 15.23 -14.76 6.64
C CYS A 364 15.47 -15.25 5.21
N GLN A 365 15.94 -16.50 5.05
CA GLN A 365 16.25 -17.04 3.73
C GLN A 365 15.04 -17.00 2.80
N GLY A 366 15.19 -16.31 1.66
CA GLY A 366 14.13 -16.06 0.68
C GLY A 366 13.58 -14.63 0.70
N ASP A 367 13.75 -13.90 1.81
CA ASP A 367 13.31 -12.49 1.89
C ASP A 367 14.28 -11.52 1.21
N SER A 368 15.50 -11.98 0.89
CA SER A 368 16.53 -11.25 0.14
C SER A 368 15.95 -10.43 -1.02
N GLY A 369 16.32 -9.16 -1.10
CA GLY A 369 15.80 -8.24 -2.12
C GLY A 369 14.41 -7.67 -1.84
N GLY A 370 13.71 -8.18 -0.83
CA GLY A 370 12.44 -7.65 -0.35
C GLY A 370 12.57 -6.29 0.36
N PRO A 371 11.45 -5.59 0.60
CA PRO A 371 11.44 -4.24 1.14
C PRO A 371 11.61 -4.22 2.67
N LEU A 372 12.37 -3.23 3.14
CA LEU A 372 12.17 -2.62 4.45
C LEU A 372 11.51 -1.26 4.25
N GLN A 373 10.33 -1.08 4.80
CA GLN A 373 9.46 0.05 4.48
C GLN A 373 8.92 0.77 5.72
N GLN A 374 8.74 2.08 5.59
CA GLN A 374 8.21 2.95 6.63
C GLN A 374 7.02 3.75 6.14
N GLU A 375 6.04 3.91 7.03
CA GLU A 375 4.90 4.78 6.83
C GLU A 375 5.26 6.22 7.27
N ASP A 376 4.89 7.21 6.46
CA ASP A 376 4.97 8.62 6.85
C ASP A 376 3.68 9.13 7.49
N SER A 377 3.70 10.38 7.98
CA SER A 377 2.55 11.01 8.62
C SER A 377 1.29 11.14 7.74
N ARG A 378 1.42 10.96 6.41
CA ARG A 378 0.32 11.02 5.44
C ARG A 378 -0.24 9.63 5.14
N ARG A 379 0.29 8.57 5.78
CA ARG A 379 0.04 7.15 5.51
C ARG A 379 0.57 6.66 4.15
N LEU A 380 1.58 7.34 3.61
CA LEU A 380 2.30 6.87 2.43
C LEU A 380 3.53 6.08 2.85
N TRP A 381 3.81 5.03 2.10
CA TRP A 381 4.87 4.08 2.41
C TRP A 381 6.10 4.30 1.53
N PHE A 382 7.26 4.34 2.19
CA PHE A 382 8.55 4.59 1.60
C PHE A 382 9.48 3.38 1.77
N LEU A 383 10.19 3.03 0.70
CA LEU A 383 11.21 2.00 0.73
C LEU A 383 12.51 2.57 1.30
N VAL A 384 12.84 2.22 2.55
CA VAL A 384 14.02 2.76 3.24
C VAL A 384 15.20 1.79 3.19
N GLY A 385 14.94 0.49 3.02
CA GLY A 385 15.98 -0.52 2.92
C GLY A 385 15.59 -1.69 2.02
N ILE A 386 16.57 -2.49 1.62
CA ILE A 386 16.40 -3.73 0.86
C ILE A 386 17.05 -4.86 1.67
N VAL A 387 16.34 -5.97 1.90
CA VAL A 387 16.88 -7.13 2.63
C VAL A 387 18.16 -7.61 1.95
N SER A 388 19.27 -7.65 2.69
CA SER A 388 20.60 -7.97 2.14
C SER A 388 21.20 -9.20 2.82
N TRP A 389 21.53 -9.11 4.11
CA TRP A 389 22.19 -10.19 4.84
C TRP A 389 21.88 -10.14 6.35
N GLY A 390 22.30 -11.17 7.07
CA GLY A 390 22.13 -11.29 8.52
C GLY A 390 22.88 -12.52 9.04
N TYR A 391 23.08 -12.60 10.36
CA TYR A 391 23.66 -13.79 10.97
C TYR A 391 22.55 -14.67 11.50
N GLN A 392 22.26 -15.76 10.78
CA GLN A 392 21.03 -16.54 10.96
C GLN A 392 19.79 -15.64 10.83
N CYS A 393 18.69 -15.95 11.51
CA CYS A 393 17.47 -15.15 11.49
C CYS A 393 16.92 -15.02 12.91
N GLY A 394 16.61 -13.79 13.34
CA GLY A 394 15.87 -13.54 14.59
C GLY A 394 16.65 -13.83 15.88
N LEU A 395 17.99 -13.79 15.83
CA LEU A 395 18.81 -13.91 17.03
C LEU A 395 18.89 -12.56 17.78
N PRO A 396 18.97 -12.58 19.13
CA PRO A 396 19.32 -11.39 19.90
C PRO A 396 20.66 -10.80 19.44
N ASP A 397 20.76 -9.47 19.45
CA ASP A 397 21.95 -8.70 19.05
C ASP A 397 22.43 -8.90 17.60
N LYS A 398 21.75 -9.71 16.78
CA LYS A 398 22.06 -9.94 15.35
C LYS A 398 20.88 -9.54 14.47
N PRO A 399 20.53 -8.23 14.41
CA PRO A 399 19.40 -7.77 13.60
C PRO A 399 19.70 -7.92 12.10
N GLY A 400 18.68 -8.05 11.27
CA GLY A 400 18.85 -8.04 9.82
C GLY A 400 19.56 -6.77 9.33
N VAL A 401 20.39 -6.94 8.30
CA VAL A 401 21.14 -5.88 7.62
C VAL A 401 20.54 -5.65 6.24
N TYR A 402 20.30 -4.38 5.95
CA TYR A 402 19.60 -3.91 4.76
C TYR A 402 20.45 -2.92 4.00
N THR A 403 20.40 -2.96 2.67
CA THR A 403 20.96 -1.90 1.82
C THR A 403 20.19 -0.61 2.06
N ARG A 404 20.88 0.49 2.42
CA ARG A 404 20.26 1.78 2.74
C ARG A 404 19.87 2.51 1.45
N VAL A 405 18.58 2.54 1.10
CA VAL A 405 18.12 3.08 -0.20
C VAL A 405 18.47 4.55 -0.41
N THR A 406 18.50 5.37 0.65
CA THR A 406 18.88 6.79 0.54
C THR A 406 20.31 6.98 0.01
N ALA A 407 21.21 6.04 0.29
CA ALA A 407 22.60 6.07 -0.21
C ALA A 407 22.73 5.75 -1.71
N TYR A 408 21.68 5.19 -2.35
CA TYR A 408 21.71 4.77 -3.75
C TYR A 408 20.70 5.51 -4.63
N ARG A 409 20.10 6.61 -4.13
CA ARG A 409 19.09 7.36 -4.90
C ARG A 409 19.63 7.90 -6.22
N ASP A 410 20.84 8.44 -6.23
CA ASP A 410 21.48 8.95 -7.45
C ASP A 410 21.69 7.83 -8.48
N TRP A 411 22.13 6.65 -8.03
CA TRP A 411 22.29 5.49 -8.91
C TRP A 411 20.95 5.01 -9.46
N ILE A 412 19.90 4.92 -8.63
CA ILE A 412 18.55 4.55 -9.08
C ILE A 412 18.05 5.54 -10.14
N ALA A 413 18.18 6.85 -9.87
CA ALA A 413 17.76 7.89 -10.79
C ALA A 413 18.55 7.84 -12.11
N GLN A 414 19.87 7.63 -12.06
CA GLN A 414 20.71 7.50 -13.24
C GLN A 414 20.30 6.33 -14.15
N GLN A 415 19.97 5.18 -13.56
CA GLN A 415 19.63 3.98 -14.33
C GLN A 415 18.18 3.97 -14.84
N THR A 416 17.26 4.64 -14.13
CA THR A 416 15.82 4.48 -14.38
C THR A 416 15.08 5.77 -14.76
N GLY A 417 15.64 6.94 -14.41
CA GLY A 417 14.97 8.23 -14.48
C GLY A 417 13.95 8.49 -13.36
N ILE A 418 13.97 7.73 -12.25
CA ILE A 418 13.00 7.78 -11.13
C ILE A 418 13.59 8.37 -9.85
#